data_AF-A0A2R6CX11-F1
#
_entry.id   AF-A0A2R6CX11-F1
#
_cell.length_a   1.000
_cell.length_b   1.000
_cell.length_c   1.000
_cell.angle_alpha   90.00
_cell.angle_beta   90.00
_cell.angle_gamma   90.00
#
_symmetry.space_group_name_H-M   'P 1'
#
loop_
_entity.id
_entity.type
_entity.pdbx_description
1 polymer ?
#
loop_
_entity_poly.entity_id
_entity_poly.type
_entity_poly.pdbx_seq_one_letter_code
_entity_poly.pdbx_strand_id
1 'polypeptide(L)'
;MEVLDDEGRLFGVINVVDALVVVLVLAAGIVGGWFLFGGDAAPSTDVPTETRYVTFDAGDQPEYVVEQIREGETHSSGVQNLTVTDVYVSPGQEGVRTLLRVAVTGPVDGDSVLVEGESIRLGRTLTFQGPSYEVSGTVTDIGNSSDLSTATTPVLVRTHLTTDVVGAVREGDTYRVAGQRVATVESVTVYGTTDPDRKHAYVGMSVQTVTARSAPLFGPDRRVVEDATLPFRTNAYGFSGRIVRVGDIQQRGTPVNRTVELTIRNVSPDRAGDIEAGMTESARGETVARLVDVEQRPNTTIVESSDGQVFAREHPVRTDLTITAELSVRETETGTLFKGRRIQNGENVTLDLGSTTIRTTVADMDA
;
A
#
# COMPACT_ATOMS: atom_id res chain seq x y z
N MET A 1 15.54 58.74 -49.17
CA MET A 1 16.36 58.90 -47.96
C MET A 1 17.66 58.17 -48.22
N GLU A 2 18.75 58.91 -48.17
CA GLU A 2 20.09 58.38 -48.34
C GLU A 2 20.46 57.65 -47.04
N VAL A 3 20.92 56.39 -47.16
CA VAL A 3 21.08 55.48 -46.01
C VAL A 3 22.43 55.71 -45.29
N LEU A 4 23.31 56.53 -45.86
CA LEU A 4 24.62 56.91 -45.32
C LEU A 4 24.83 58.42 -45.39
N ASP A 5 25.50 59.00 -44.38
CA ASP A 5 26.01 60.38 -44.39
C ASP A 5 27.48 60.45 -44.86
N ASP A 6 27.95 61.67 -45.15
CA ASP A 6 29.31 61.96 -45.64
C ASP A 6 30.44 61.65 -44.62
N GLU A 7 30.08 61.25 -43.40
CA GLU A 7 31.00 60.77 -42.37
C GLU A 7 30.94 59.24 -42.15
N GLY A 8 30.20 58.50 -42.99
CA GLY A 8 30.17 57.04 -42.96
C GLY A 8 29.37 56.44 -41.79
N ARG A 9 28.27 57.08 -41.38
CA ARG A 9 27.37 56.56 -40.32
C ARG A 9 26.07 56.02 -40.90
N LEU A 10 25.61 54.87 -40.40
CA LEU A 10 24.34 54.25 -40.80
C LEU A 10 23.25 54.68 -39.80
N PHE A 11 22.21 55.37 -40.27
CA PHE A 11 21.08 55.84 -39.44
C PHE A 11 21.46 56.72 -38.24
N GLY A 12 22.58 57.46 -38.31
CA GLY A 12 22.93 58.51 -37.35
C GLY A 12 23.30 58.06 -35.93
N VAL A 13 23.37 56.76 -35.64
CA VAL A 13 23.67 56.24 -34.29
C VAL A 13 24.81 55.22 -34.27
N ILE A 14 25.12 54.54 -35.39
CA ILE A 14 26.12 53.46 -35.44
C ILE A 14 27.16 53.75 -36.54
N ASN A 15 28.44 53.58 -36.18
CA ASN A 15 29.58 53.77 -37.09
C ASN A 15 29.64 52.61 -38.09
N VAL A 16 29.73 52.86 -39.41
CA VAL A 16 29.57 51.79 -40.44
C VAL A 16 30.66 50.71 -40.36
N VAL A 17 31.84 51.08 -39.84
CA VAL A 17 32.96 50.15 -39.60
C VAL A 17 32.62 49.15 -38.48
N ASP A 18 31.89 49.59 -37.45
CA ASP A 18 31.52 48.75 -36.31
C ASP A 18 30.35 47.81 -36.66
N ALA A 19 29.43 48.26 -37.53
CA ALA A 19 28.38 47.42 -38.10
C ALA A 19 28.94 46.26 -38.96
N LEU A 20 30.04 46.50 -39.70
CA LEU A 20 30.71 45.47 -40.50
C LEU A 20 31.44 44.45 -39.60
N VAL A 21 32.04 44.89 -38.49
CA VAL A 21 32.64 44.00 -37.48
C VAL A 21 31.59 43.12 -36.82
N VAL A 22 30.40 43.63 -36.49
CA VAL A 22 29.31 42.83 -35.92
C VAL A 22 28.78 41.79 -36.92
N VAL A 23 28.67 42.13 -38.21
CA VAL A 23 28.32 41.15 -39.27
C VAL A 23 29.43 40.11 -39.47
N LEU A 24 30.71 40.51 -39.39
CA LEU A 24 31.85 39.60 -39.49
C LEU A 24 31.90 38.63 -38.29
N VAL A 25 31.58 39.08 -37.07
CA VAL A 25 31.52 38.26 -35.86
C VAL A 25 30.31 37.32 -35.88
N LEU A 26 29.16 37.77 -36.40
CA LEU A 26 27.99 36.89 -36.60
C LEU A 26 28.20 35.86 -37.72
N ALA A 27 28.92 36.20 -38.78
CA ALA A 27 29.29 35.26 -39.85
C ALA A 27 30.38 34.26 -39.40
N ALA A 28 31.35 34.69 -38.58
CA ALA A 28 32.37 33.82 -38.01
C ALA A 28 31.82 32.92 -36.87
N GLY A 29 30.79 33.36 -36.14
CA GLY A 29 30.14 32.59 -35.08
C GLY A 29 29.31 31.39 -35.55
N ILE A 30 28.94 31.33 -36.84
CA ILE A 30 28.18 30.21 -37.42
C ILE A 30 29.09 29.15 -38.07
N VAL A 31 30.38 29.44 -38.29
CA VAL A 31 31.33 28.55 -39.00
C VAL A 31 32.55 28.15 -38.15
N GLY A 32 32.77 28.77 -36.99
CA GLY A 32 33.85 28.44 -36.07
C GLY A 32 33.56 27.22 -35.20
N GLY A 33 33.49 26.03 -35.79
CA GLY A 33 33.23 24.82 -35.02
C GLY A 33 33.75 23.50 -35.55
N TRP A 34 33.85 23.25 -36.87
CA TRP A 34 34.22 21.91 -37.33
C TRP A 34 34.81 21.89 -38.74
N PHE A 35 36.08 22.25 -38.86
CA PHE A 35 36.89 21.81 -40.00
C PHE A 35 38.36 21.90 -39.62
N LEU A 36 39.01 20.75 -39.41
CA LEU A 36 40.43 20.46 -39.67
C LEU A 36 40.81 19.11 -39.01
N PHE A 37 40.30 17.99 -39.54
CA PHE A 37 41.05 16.72 -39.63
C PHE A 37 40.40 15.86 -40.72
N GLY A 38 41.17 15.58 -41.77
CA GLY A 38 40.74 14.79 -42.91
C GLY A 38 40.66 13.30 -42.57
N GLY A 39 39.57 12.71 -43.01
CA GLY A 39 39.35 11.28 -43.20
C GLY A 39 38.10 11.16 -44.06
N ASP A 40 38.14 10.34 -45.10
CA ASP A 40 36.98 10.03 -45.94
C ASP A 40 35.87 9.44 -45.06
N ALA A 41 35.01 10.30 -44.52
CA ALA A 41 33.77 9.89 -43.90
C ALA A 41 32.81 9.58 -45.05
N ALA A 42 32.54 8.29 -45.24
CA ALA A 42 31.33 7.85 -45.92
C ALA A 42 30.14 8.68 -45.39
N PRO A 43 29.12 8.98 -46.22
CA PRO A 43 27.94 9.66 -45.71
C PRO A 43 27.39 8.86 -44.53
N SER A 44 27.50 9.39 -43.31
CA SER A 44 26.75 8.87 -42.20
C SER A 44 25.30 9.09 -42.59
N THR A 45 24.60 8.00 -42.85
CA THR A 45 23.15 8.06 -42.93
C THR A 45 22.74 8.31 -41.48
N ASP A 46 22.63 9.57 -41.07
CA ASP A 46 22.08 9.92 -39.76
C ASP A 46 20.62 9.50 -39.78
N VAL A 47 20.38 8.24 -39.46
CA VAL A 47 19.04 7.71 -39.30
C VAL A 47 18.46 8.47 -38.10
N PRO A 48 17.37 9.23 -38.27
CA PRO A 48 16.79 9.97 -37.17
C PRO A 48 16.42 9.00 -36.06
N THR A 49 16.82 9.33 -34.83
CA THR A 49 16.49 8.54 -33.64
C THR A 49 15.53 9.32 -32.76
N GLU A 50 14.62 8.60 -32.12
CA GLU A 50 13.76 9.12 -31.06
C GLU A 50 13.91 8.28 -29.80
N THR A 51 13.61 8.89 -28.65
CA THR A 51 13.49 8.19 -27.38
C THR A 51 12.01 7.96 -27.06
N ARG A 52 11.64 6.72 -26.81
CA ARG A 52 10.34 6.35 -26.23
C ARG A 52 10.55 5.58 -24.94
N TYR A 53 9.60 5.68 -24.02
CA TYR A 53 9.69 4.95 -22.76
C TYR A 53 8.71 3.81 -22.74
N VAL A 54 9.20 2.64 -22.38
CA VAL A 54 8.39 1.43 -22.29
C VAL A 54 8.41 0.87 -20.89
N THR A 55 7.24 0.48 -20.40
CA THR A 55 7.17 -0.41 -19.26
C THR A 55 7.14 -1.82 -19.79
N PHE A 56 8.08 -2.65 -19.35
CA PHE A 56 8.00 -4.07 -19.61
C PHE A 56 7.96 -4.85 -18.31
N ASP A 57 7.12 -5.88 -18.30
CA ASP A 57 6.89 -6.76 -17.18
C ASP A 57 7.85 -7.94 -17.26
N ALA A 58 8.87 -7.91 -16.40
CA ALA A 58 9.92 -8.92 -16.33
C ALA A 58 9.47 -10.20 -15.61
N GLY A 59 8.23 -10.27 -15.11
CA GLY A 59 7.75 -11.42 -14.36
C GLY A 59 8.47 -11.56 -13.01
N ASP A 60 8.40 -12.77 -12.45
CA ASP A 60 9.11 -13.12 -11.22
C ASP A 60 10.58 -13.37 -11.53
N GLN A 61 11.46 -12.63 -10.87
CA GLN A 61 12.90 -12.69 -11.00
C GLN A 61 13.54 -13.12 -9.67
N PRO A 62 14.67 -13.85 -9.69
CA PRO A 62 15.43 -14.11 -8.47
C PRO A 62 15.90 -12.80 -7.83
N GLU A 63 15.88 -12.71 -6.50
CA GLU A 63 16.24 -11.47 -5.78
C GLU A 63 17.66 -11.00 -6.12
N TYR A 64 18.62 -11.93 -6.24
CA TYR A 64 19.99 -11.60 -6.61
C TYR A 64 20.13 -11.00 -8.02
N VAL A 65 19.17 -11.23 -8.94
CA VAL A 65 19.13 -10.58 -10.26
C VAL A 65 18.62 -9.15 -10.10
N VAL A 66 17.51 -8.98 -9.39
CA VAL A 66 16.87 -7.67 -9.20
C VAL A 66 17.80 -6.69 -8.48
N GLU A 67 18.56 -7.16 -7.49
CA GLU A 67 19.56 -6.34 -6.77
C GLU A 67 20.70 -5.84 -7.66
N GLN A 68 20.95 -6.46 -8.82
CA GLN A 68 21.95 -5.97 -9.77
C GLN A 68 21.41 -4.88 -10.70
N ILE A 69 20.09 -4.77 -10.86
CA ILE A 69 19.47 -3.81 -11.77
C ILE A 69 19.58 -2.40 -11.19
N ARG A 70 20.14 -1.47 -11.96
CA ARG A 70 20.28 -0.06 -11.52
C ARG A 70 19.59 0.90 -12.47
N GLU A 71 18.97 1.93 -11.90
CA GLU A 71 18.55 3.10 -12.66
C GLU A 71 19.77 3.79 -13.29
N GLY A 72 19.62 4.24 -14.54
CA GLY A 72 20.68 4.78 -15.39
C GLY A 72 21.52 3.73 -16.11
N GLU A 73 21.33 2.43 -15.83
CA GLU A 73 22.05 1.37 -16.51
C GLU A 73 21.66 1.30 -17.98
N THR A 74 22.67 1.20 -18.86
CA THR A 74 22.46 1.24 -20.31
C THR A 74 23.00 -0.01 -20.99
N HIS A 75 22.22 -0.54 -21.94
CA HIS A 75 22.59 -1.61 -22.83
C HIS A 75 22.48 -1.13 -24.29
N SER A 76 23.57 -1.22 -25.04
CA SER A 76 23.59 -0.94 -26.47
C SER A 76 23.37 -2.23 -27.25
N SER A 77 22.31 -2.29 -28.04
CA SER A 77 22.01 -3.40 -28.94
C SER A 77 22.03 -2.89 -30.38
N GLY A 78 23.13 -3.02 -31.09
CA GLY A 78 23.25 -2.51 -32.46
C GLY A 78 23.18 -0.98 -32.52
N VAL A 79 22.15 -0.44 -33.16
CA VAL A 79 21.93 1.02 -33.32
C VAL A 79 21.00 1.61 -32.27
N GLN A 80 20.42 0.78 -31.40
CA GLN A 80 19.55 1.22 -30.32
C GLN A 80 20.26 1.18 -28.96
N ASN A 81 19.90 2.11 -28.09
CA ASN A 81 20.29 2.14 -26.69
C ASN A 81 19.06 1.97 -25.80
N LEU A 82 19.15 1.02 -24.87
CA LEU A 82 18.17 0.79 -23.81
C LEU A 82 18.74 1.32 -22.51
N THR A 83 18.03 2.20 -21.81
CA THR A 83 18.45 2.69 -20.48
C THR A 83 17.35 2.42 -19.47
N VAL A 84 17.65 1.74 -18.37
CA VAL A 84 16.71 1.58 -17.25
C VAL A 84 16.53 2.94 -16.58
N THR A 85 15.29 3.41 -16.48
CA THR A 85 14.98 4.72 -15.90
C THR A 85 14.23 4.62 -14.58
N ASP A 86 13.53 3.52 -14.32
CA ASP A 86 12.82 3.28 -13.07
C ASP A 86 12.60 1.76 -12.87
N VAL A 87 12.59 1.32 -11.62
CA VAL A 87 12.44 -0.07 -11.19
C VAL A 87 11.40 -0.16 -10.09
N TYR A 88 10.30 -0.87 -10.36
CA TYR A 88 9.30 -1.20 -9.36
C TYR A 88 9.31 -2.69 -9.05
N VAL A 89 9.35 -3.01 -7.76
CA VAL A 89 9.34 -4.39 -7.26
C VAL A 89 8.18 -4.65 -6.33
N SER A 90 7.76 -5.90 -6.30
CA SER A 90 6.72 -6.38 -5.40
C SER A 90 6.90 -7.86 -5.09
N PRO A 91 6.23 -8.40 -4.07
CA PRO A 91 6.30 -9.83 -3.77
C PRO A 91 5.69 -10.66 -4.90
N GLY A 92 6.50 -11.52 -5.53
CA GLY A 92 6.10 -12.51 -6.55
C GLY A 92 5.64 -13.84 -5.95
N GLN A 93 5.34 -14.81 -6.80
CA GLN A 93 5.03 -16.19 -6.40
C GLN A 93 6.29 -17.01 -6.16
N GLU A 94 7.27 -16.90 -7.07
CA GLU A 94 8.52 -17.67 -7.04
C GLU A 94 9.77 -16.77 -6.87
N GLY A 95 9.57 -15.48 -6.59
CA GLY A 95 10.66 -14.52 -6.39
C GLY A 95 10.15 -13.09 -6.20
N VAL A 96 10.86 -12.15 -6.83
CA VAL A 96 10.54 -10.74 -6.84
C VAL A 96 9.85 -10.41 -8.16
N ARG A 97 8.60 -9.94 -8.10
CA ARG A 97 7.89 -9.50 -9.30
C ARG A 97 8.37 -8.10 -9.67
N THR A 98 8.91 -7.95 -10.88
CA THR A 98 9.66 -6.76 -11.30
C THR A 98 9.05 -6.10 -12.54
N LEU A 99 8.85 -4.80 -12.47
CA LEU A 99 8.51 -3.95 -13.62
C LEU A 99 9.65 -2.97 -13.86
N LEU A 100 10.06 -2.85 -15.11
CA LEU A 100 11.13 -1.94 -15.53
C LEU A 100 10.56 -0.89 -16.46
N ARG A 101 10.93 0.37 -16.21
CA ARG A 101 10.79 1.46 -17.18
C ARG A 101 12.11 1.60 -17.91
N VAL A 102 12.05 1.54 -19.24
CA VAL A 102 13.23 1.63 -20.09
C VAL A 102 13.04 2.71 -21.14
N ALA A 103 14.01 3.62 -21.22
CA ALA A 103 14.16 4.52 -22.34
C ALA A 103 14.77 3.74 -23.52
N VAL A 104 14.03 3.67 -24.61
CA VAL A 104 14.44 3.06 -25.87
C VAL A 104 14.76 4.19 -26.84
N THR A 105 16.05 4.35 -27.13
CA THR A 105 16.53 5.33 -28.12
C THR A 105 17.00 4.59 -29.35
N GLY A 106 16.37 4.82 -30.49
CA GLY A 106 16.73 4.13 -31.74
C GLY A 106 16.04 4.71 -32.97
N PRO A 107 16.32 4.15 -34.16
CA PRO A 107 15.67 4.53 -35.41
C PRO A 107 14.15 4.52 -35.30
N VAL A 108 13.48 5.40 -36.03
CA VAL A 108 12.02 5.46 -36.07
C VAL A 108 11.44 4.88 -37.36
N ASP A 109 10.29 4.22 -37.24
CA ASP A 109 9.39 3.86 -38.33
C ASP A 109 7.98 4.38 -38.01
N GLY A 110 7.58 5.45 -38.71
CA GLY A 110 6.41 6.24 -38.33
C GLY A 110 6.58 6.84 -36.93
N ASP A 111 5.60 6.59 -36.05
CA ASP A 111 5.61 7.08 -34.65
C ASP A 111 6.27 6.09 -33.67
N SER A 112 6.84 4.99 -34.15
CA SER A 112 7.38 3.91 -33.30
C SER A 112 8.89 3.81 -33.41
N VAL A 113 9.57 3.66 -32.27
CA VAL A 113 11.00 3.34 -32.22
C VAL A 113 11.20 1.87 -32.56
N LEU A 114 12.23 1.57 -33.33
CA LEU A 114 12.64 0.24 -33.73
C LEU A 114 13.60 -0.36 -32.68
N VAL A 115 13.34 -1.61 -32.31
CA VAL A 115 14.24 -2.46 -31.53
C VAL A 115 14.52 -3.70 -32.37
N GLU A 116 15.79 -3.94 -32.66
CA GLU A 116 16.26 -5.04 -33.52
C GLU A 116 15.58 -5.03 -34.91
N GLY A 117 15.30 -3.84 -35.44
CA GLY A 117 14.66 -3.64 -36.76
C GLY A 117 13.14 -3.76 -36.76
N GLU A 118 12.50 -4.03 -35.63
CA GLU A 118 11.04 -4.13 -35.52
C GLU A 118 10.45 -3.03 -34.63
N SER A 119 9.25 -2.53 -34.97
CA SER A 119 8.57 -1.51 -34.17
C SER A 119 8.25 -2.02 -32.76
N ILE A 120 8.50 -1.20 -31.74
CA ILE A 120 8.07 -1.51 -30.38
C ILE A 120 6.54 -1.43 -30.24
N ARG A 121 5.92 -2.49 -29.71
CA ARG A 121 4.48 -2.61 -29.56
C ARG A 121 4.13 -3.32 -28.26
N LEU A 122 2.94 -3.07 -27.74
CA LEU A 122 2.39 -3.80 -26.60
C LEU A 122 2.36 -5.31 -26.90
N GLY A 123 2.72 -6.13 -25.91
CA GLY A 123 2.76 -7.58 -26.03
C GLY A 123 4.07 -8.14 -26.61
N ARG A 124 4.98 -7.30 -27.11
CA ARG A 124 6.30 -7.76 -27.58
C ARG A 124 7.21 -8.08 -26.39
N THR A 125 8.06 -9.11 -26.54
CA THR A 125 9.14 -9.37 -25.58
C THR A 125 10.31 -8.45 -25.84
N LEU A 126 10.80 -7.81 -24.78
CA LEU A 126 12.05 -7.04 -24.77
C LEU A 126 13.04 -7.73 -23.83
N THR A 127 14.30 -7.78 -24.23
CA THR A 127 15.40 -8.27 -23.39
C THR A 127 16.32 -7.12 -23.04
N PHE A 128 16.64 -6.98 -21.76
CA PHE A 128 17.66 -6.08 -21.24
C PHE A 128 18.83 -6.90 -20.70
N GLN A 129 20.02 -6.67 -21.24
CA GLN A 129 21.23 -7.36 -20.82
C GLN A 129 22.14 -6.39 -20.06
N GLY A 130 22.25 -6.62 -18.76
CA GLY A 130 23.23 -5.95 -17.91
C GLY A 130 24.62 -6.62 -17.97
N PRO A 131 25.60 -6.14 -17.19
CA PRO A 131 26.96 -6.68 -17.18
C PRO A 131 27.07 -8.14 -16.74
N SER A 132 26.16 -8.61 -15.88
CA SER A 132 26.22 -9.94 -15.25
C SER A 132 24.88 -10.67 -15.21
N TYR A 133 23.85 -10.09 -15.82
CA TYR A 133 22.49 -10.61 -15.81
C TYR A 133 21.78 -10.28 -17.12
N GLU A 134 20.72 -11.04 -17.40
CA GLU A 134 19.81 -10.80 -18.51
C GLU A 134 18.38 -10.93 -17.98
N VAL A 135 17.51 -10.00 -18.37
CA VAL A 135 16.10 -10.01 -18.00
C VAL A 135 15.27 -9.80 -19.27
N SER A 136 14.33 -10.71 -19.51
CA SER A 136 13.33 -10.59 -20.57
C SER A 136 11.96 -10.36 -19.99
N GLY A 137 11.12 -9.62 -20.70
CA GLY A 137 9.74 -9.45 -20.31
C GLY A 137 8.87 -8.80 -21.38
N THR A 138 7.57 -8.69 -21.11
CA THR A 138 6.59 -8.24 -22.10
C THR A 138 6.32 -6.75 -21.97
N VAL A 139 6.32 -6.00 -23.07
CA VAL A 139 5.97 -4.58 -23.10
C VAL A 139 4.47 -4.41 -22.78
N THR A 140 4.16 -3.72 -21.68
CA THR A 140 2.80 -3.51 -21.17
C THR A 140 2.33 -2.06 -21.23
N ASP A 141 3.26 -1.11 -21.37
CA ASP A 141 2.95 0.31 -21.60
C ASP A 141 4.02 0.95 -22.50
N ILE A 142 3.60 1.92 -23.31
CA ILE A 142 4.48 2.77 -24.13
C ILE A 142 4.04 4.21 -23.90
N GLY A 143 4.97 5.08 -23.52
CA GLY A 143 4.68 6.48 -23.27
C GLY A 143 5.91 7.38 -23.37
N ASN A 144 5.77 8.59 -22.82
CA ASN A 144 6.77 9.66 -22.91
C ASN A 144 7.41 10.02 -21.56
N SER A 145 7.03 9.33 -20.47
CA SER A 145 7.57 9.55 -19.11
C SER A 145 8.71 8.58 -18.80
N SER A 146 9.78 9.08 -18.18
CA SER A 146 10.89 8.27 -17.64
C SER A 146 10.52 7.43 -16.43
N ASP A 147 9.44 7.79 -15.74
CA ASP A 147 9.08 7.18 -14.46
C ASP A 147 7.87 6.25 -14.63
N LEU A 148 7.83 5.20 -13.83
CA LEU A 148 6.63 4.37 -13.67
C LEU A 148 5.56 5.21 -12.97
N SER A 149 4.32 5.08 -13.45
CA SER A 149 3.18 5.72 -12.79
C SER A 149 2.87 4.99 -11.49
N THR A 150 3.58 5.31 -10.42
CA THR A 150 3.41 4.73 -9.08
C THR A 150 2.71 5.69 -8.12
N ALA A 151 2.12 5.14 -7.07
CA ALA A 151 1.46 5.90 -6.01
C ALA A 151 1.58 5.17 -4.67
N THR A 152 1.59 5.93 -3.58
CA THR A 152 1.38 5.38 -2.23
C THR A 152 -0.11 5.30 -1.95
N THR A 153 -0.62 4.07 -1.87
CA THR A 153 -2.03 3.81 -1.58
C THR A 153 -2.19 3.44 -0.11
N PRO A 154 -2.87 4.28 0.70
CA PRO A 154 -3.21 3.92 2.08
C PRO A 154 -4.29 2.84 2.09
N VAL A 155 -4.12 1.84 2.95
CA VAL A 155 -5.07 0.74 3.13
C VAL A 155 -5.20 0.40 4.60
N LEU A 156 -6.38 -0.07 5.00
CA LEU A 156 -6.60 -0.71 6.28
C LEU A 156 -6.82 -2.19 6.05
N VAL A 157 -5.97 -3.03 6.65
CA VAL A 157 -6.12 -4.48 6.59
C VAL A 157 -6.60 -5.03 7.93
N ARG A 158 -7.42 -6.07 7.88
CA ARG A 158 -7.90 -6.83 9.03
C ARG A 158 -7.25 -8.21 9.04
N THR A 159 -6.73 -8.63 10.18
CA THR A 159 -6.01 -9.91 10.32
C THR A 159 -6.10 -10.47 11.73
N HIS A 160 -5.63 -11.71 11.90
CA HIS A 160 -5.41 -12.33 13.21
C HIS A 160 -3.92 -12.51 13.44
N LEU A 161 -3.43 -11.97 14.55
CA LEU A 161 -2.02 -12.00 14.93
C LEU A 161 -1.83 -12.88 16.17
N THR A 162 -0.67 -13.53 16.29
CA THR A 162 -0.26 -14.10 17.58
C THR A 162 0.12 -13.00 18.55
N THR A 163 0.10 -13.30 19.84
CA THR A 163 0.64 -12.42 20.89
C THR A 163 2.10 -12.01 20.62
N ASP A 164 2.93 -12.91 20.09
CA ASP A 164 4.31 -12.58 19.68
C ASP A 164 4.36 -11.50 18.59
N VAL A 165 3.53 -11.62 17.53
CA VAL A 165 3.49 -10.65 16.44
C VAL A 165 2.90 -9.32 16.91
N VAL A 166 1.88 -9.33 17.78
CA VAL A 166 1.36 -8.12 18.43
C VAL A 166 2.43 -7.42 19.25
N GLY A 167 3.26 -8.21 19.96
CA GLY A 167 4.40 -7.72 20.73
C GLY A 167 5.51 -7.15 19.85
N ALA A 168 5.66 -7.61 18.61
CA ALA A 168 6.72 -7.20 17.69
C ALA A 168 6.34 -6.03 16.76
N VAL A 169 5.14 -6.02 16.19
CA VAL A 169 4.70 -5.03 15.18
C VAL A 169 4.77 -3.60 15.72
N ARG A 170 5.35 -2.66 14.98
CA ARG A 170 5.42 -1.24 15.35
C ARG A 170 4.99 -0.36 14.18
N GLU A 171 4.48 0.82 14.51
CA GLU A 171 4.31 1.89 13.52
C GLU A 171 5.68 2.30 12.98
N GLY A 172 5.76 2.52 11.67
CA GLY A 172 6.99 2.75 10.94
C GLY A 172 7.70 1.48 10.46
N ASP A 173 7.25 0.27 10.84
CA ASP A 173 7.83 -0.97 10.31
C ASP A 173 7.64 -1.04 8.79
N THR A 174 8.67 -1.54 8.09
CA THR A 174 8.68 -1.56 6.63
C THR A 174 8.75 -2.97 6.07
N TYR A 175 7.94 -3.25 5.05
CA TYR A 175 8.10 -4.42 4.19
C TYR A 175 9.00 -4.03 3.02
N ARG A 176 10.12 -4.74 2.89
CA ARG A 176 11.08 -4.58 1.80
C ARG A 176 11.13 -5.81 0.91
N VAL A 177 11.34 -5.57 -0.37
CA VAL A 177 11.52 -6.59 -1.42
C VAL A 177 12.72 -6.15 -2.25
N ALA A 178 13.75 -7.00 -2.42
CA ALA A 178 14.99 -6.62 -3.09
C ALA A 178 15.56 -5.28 -2.57
N GLY A 179 15.54 -5.09 -1.25
CA GLY A 179 15.97 -3.85 -0.58
C GLY A 179 15.02 -2.64 -0.70
N GLN A 180 14.12 -2.61 -1.68
CA GLN A 180 13.17 -1.51 -1.89
C GLN A 180 11.96 -1.60 -0.94
N ARG A 181 11.50 -0.47 -0.42
CA ARG A 181 10.35 -0.40 0.50
C ARG A 181 9.04 -0.46 -0.28
N VAL A 182 8.25 -1.52 -0.07
CA VAL A 182 6.98 -1.73 -0.79
C VAL A 182 5.76 -1.46 0.09
N ALA A 183 5.90 -1.49 1.42
CA ALA A 183 4.86 -1.05 2.34
C ALA A 183 5.42 -0.56 3.69
N THR A 184 4.64 0.25 4.38
CA THR A 184 4.92 0.74 5.75
C THR A 184 3.70 0.52 6.62
N VAL A 185 3.89 0.07 7.87
CA VAL A 185 2.84 0.08 8.90
C VAL A 185 2.68 1.50 9.42
N GLU A 186 1.49 2.06 9.29
CA GLU A 186 1.16 3.43 9.72
C GLU A 186 0.36 3.47 11.02
N SER A 187 -0.43 2.43 11.29
CA SER A 187 -1.22 2.33 12.52
C SER A 187 -1.49 0.87 12.86
N VAL A 188 -1.67 0.57 14.15
CA VAL A 188 -2.05 -0.77 14.61
C VAL A 188 -3.05 -0.69 15.74
N THR A 189 -4.25 -1.18 15.51
CA THR A 189 -5.28 -1.38 16.54
C THR A 189 -5.50 -2.86 16.78
N VAL A 190 -5.54 -3.28 18.04
CA VAL A 190 -5.62 -4.69 18.43
C VAL A 190 -6.78 -4.90 19.38
N TYR A 191 -7.47 -6.03 19.25
CA TYR A 191 -8.59 -6.42 20.08
C TYR A 191 -8.44 -7.88 20.54
N GLY A 192 -8.88 -8.17 21.76
CA GLY A 192 -8.91 -9.53 22.30
C GLY A 192 -9.91 -10.42 21.56
N THR A 193 -9.61 -11.72 21.54
CA THR A 193 -10.50 -12.76 20.99
C THR A 193 -10.84 -13.79 22.06
N THR A 194 -11.60 -14.83 21.71
CA THR A 194 -11.84 -15.97 22.61
C THR A 194 -10.61 -16.82 22.85
N ASP A 195 -9.58 -16.69 21.99
CA ASP A 195 -8.30 -17.36 22.13
C ASP A 195 -7.28 -16.34 22.69
N PRO A 196 -6.72 -16.56 23.88
CA PRO A 196 -5.80 -15.61 24.51
C PRO A 196 -4.52 -15.41 23.69
N ASP A 197 -4.10 -16.40 22.90
CA ASP A 197 -2.89 -16.38 22.09
C ASP A 197 -3.10 -15.74 20.70
N ARG A 198 -4.36 -15.43 20.36
CA ARG A 198 -4.74 -14.79 19.10
C ARG A 198 -5.44 -13.48 19.34
N LYS A 199 -4.96 -12.43 18.67
CA LYS A 199 -5.60 -11.12 18.69
C LYS A 199 -6.14 -10.78 17.32
N HIS A 200 -7.27 -10.07 17.30
CA HIS A 200 -7.84 -9.49 16.09
C HIS A 200 -7.22 -8.11 15.88
N ALA A 201 -6.64 -7.85 14.72
CA ALA A 201 -5.92 -6.61 14.47
C ALA A 201 -6.41 -5.90 13.22
N TYR A 202 -6.42 -4.58 13.30
CA TYR A 202 -6.52 -3.66 12.17
C TYR A 202 -5.16 -2.99 12.01
N VAL A 203 -4.54 -3.19 10.86
CA VAL A 203 -3.24 -2.60 10.54
C VAL A 203 -3.42 -1.63 9.39
N GLY A 204 -3.21 -0.36 9.66
CA GLY A 204 -3.14 0.68 8.64
C GLY A 204 -1.78 0.61 7.96
N MET A 205 -1.76 0.59 6.63
CA MET A 205 -0.54 0.47 5.85
C MET A 205 -0.52 1.47 4.69
N SER A 206 0.64 2.05 4.43
CA SER A 206 0.94 2.76 3.18
C SER A 206 1.60 1.77 2.24
N VAL A 207 1.00 1.50 1.08
CA VAL A 207 1.47 0.48 0.14
C VAL A 207 1.88 1.14 -1.18
N GLN A 208 3.08 0.84 -1.68
CA GLN A 208 3.50 1.31 -3.00
C GLN A 208 2.80 0.51 -4.09
N THR A 209 2.12 1.22 -4.99
CA THR A 209 1.28 0.64 -6.03
C THR A 209 1.62 1.20 -7.39
N VAL A 210 1.34 0.43 -8.44
CA VAL A 210 1.35 0.90 -9.82
C VAL A 210 -0.06 1.35 -10.19
N THR A 211 -0.15 2.49 -10.85
CA THR A 211 -1.41 3.06 -11.35
C THR A 211 -1.89 2.26 -12.54
N ALA A 212 -3.10 1.70 -12.45
CA ALA A 212 -3.78 1.08 -13.57
C ALA A 212 -5.17 1.69 -13.76
N ARG A 213 -5.75 1.53 -14.96
CA ARG A 213 -7.00 2.21 -15.36
C ARG A 213 -8.21 1.87 -14.48
N SER A 214 -8.22 0.72 -13.78
CA SER A 214 -9.36 0.27 -12.98
C SER A 214 -9.16 0.37 -11.47
N ALA A 215 -7.95 0.11 -10.97
CA ALA A 215 -7.60 0.12 -9.55
C ALA A 215 -6.08 0.14 -9.39
N PRO A 216 -5.52 0.70 -8.30
CA PRO A 216 -4.10 0.54 -7.99
C PRO A 216 -3.73 -0.93 -7.83
N LEU A 217 -2.52 -1.29 -8.25
CA LEU A 217 -2.01 -2.66 -8.20
C LEU A 217 -0.78 -2.73 -7.28
N PHE A 218 -0.74 -3.71 -6.38
CA PHE A 218 0.43 -4.04 -5.57
C PHE A 218 1.22 -5.14 -6.27
N GLY A 219 2.22 -4.76 -7.06
CA GLY A 219 2.66 -5.60 -8.19
C GLY A 219 1.76 -5.45 -9.41
N PRO A 220 2.05 -6.12 -10.53
CA PRO A 220 1.23 -6.08 -11.74
C PRO A 220 -0.10 -6.85 -11.65
N ASP A 221 -0.23 -7.77 -10.69
CA ASP A 221 -1.33 -8.75 -10.72
C ASP A 221 -2.32 -8.59 -9.56
N ARG A 222 -1.90 -7.95 -8.46
CA ARG A 222 -2.71 -7.89 -7.23
C ARG A 222 -3.42 -6.55 -7.10
N ARG A 223 -4.73 -6.55 -7.36
CA ARG A 223 -5.58 -5.36 -7.19
C ARG A 223 -5.68 -4.96 -5.72
N VAL A 224 -5.48 -3.67 -5.45
CA VAL A 224 -5.69 -3.06 -4.13
C VAL A 224 -7.14 -2.59 -4.04
N VAL A 225 -8.02 -3.52 -3.68
CA VAL A 225 -9.46 -3.33 -3.51
C VAL A 225 -9.92 -3.97 -2.19
N GLU A 226 -11.09 -3.59 -1.68
CA GLU A 226 -11.67 -4.25 -0.50
C GLU A 226 -11.77 -5.78 -0.72
N ASP A 227 -11.62 -6.54 0.36
CA ASP A 227 -11.53 -8.00 0.41
C ASP A 227 -10.28 -8.67 -0.20
N ALA A 228 -9.45 -7.94 -0.94
CA ALA A 228 -8.16 -8.47 -1.37
C ALA A 228 -7.24 -8.72 -0.17
N THR A 229 -6.31 -9.69 -0.27
CA THR A 229 -5.36 -9.99 0.80
C THR A 229 -3.98 -9.46 0.45
N LEU A 230 -3.36 -8.73 1.38
CA LEU A 230 -2.00 -8.21 1.25
C LEU A 230 -1.06 -8.89 2.25
N PRO A 231 0.12 -9.35 1.78
CA PRO A 231 1.18 -9.79 2.67
C PRO A 231 1.93 -8.59 3.24
N PHE A 232 2.40 -8.73 4.48
CA PHE A 232 3.40 -7.84 5.08
C PHE A 232 4.44 -8.70 5.78
N ARG A 233 5.72 -8.45 5.51
CA ARG A 233 6.82 -9.24 6.06
C ARG A 233 7.99 -8.36 6.46
N THR A 234 8.61 -8.69 7.57
CA THR A 234 9.89 -8.18 8.04
C THR A 234 10.82 -9.36 8.31
N ASN A 235 12.04 -9.09 8.76
CA ASN A 235 12.95 -10.15 9.22
C ASN A 235 12.50 -10.81 10.54
N ALA A 236 11.63 -10.15 11.32
CA ALA A 236 11.21 -10.60 12.64
C ALA A 236 9.83 -11.26 12.64
N TYR A 237 8.93 -10.83 11.75
CA TYR A 237 7.56 -11.34 11.70
C TYR A 237 6.93 -11.15 10.31
N GLY A 238 5.81 -11.82 10.07
CA GLY A 238 4.98 -11.56 8.91
C GLY A 238 3.52 -11.88 9.16
N PHE A 239 2.63 -11.25 8.40
CA PHE A 239 1.20 -11.53 8.42
C PHE A 239 0.59 -11.36 7.03
N SER A 240 -0.65 -11.83 6.88
CA SER A 240 -1.49 -11.56 5.71
C SER A 240 -2.80 -10.96 6.18
N GLY A 241 -3.16 -9.81 5.64
CA GLY A 241 -4.34 -9.05 6.05
C GLY A 241 -5.30 -8.85 4.89
N ARG A 242 -6.59 -8.96 5.18
CA ARG A 242 -7.66 -8.67 4.22
C ARG A 242 -7.94 -7.18 4.23
N ILE A 243 -7.89 -6.51 3.09
CA ILE A 243 -8.23 -5.09 2.95
C ILE A 243 -9.70 -4.90 3.32
N VAL A 244 -9.95 -4.03 4.29
CA VAL A 244 -11.30 -3.60 4.68
C VAL A 244 -11.56 -2.13 4.33
N ARG A 245 -10.53 -1.41 3.90
CA ARG A 245 -10.64 -0.03 3.40
C ARG A 245 -9.45 0.31 2.50
N VAL A 246 -9.72 1.02 1.42
CA VAL A 246 -8.71 1.65 0.54
C VAL A 246 -8.87 3.16 0.66
N GLY A 247 -7.76 3.89 0.60
CA GLY A 247 -7.74 5.35 0.71
C GLY A 247 -7.62 5.87 2.14
N ASP A 248 -7.55 4.99 3.15
CA ASP A 248 -7.44 5.38 4.56
C ASP A 248 -6.85 4.25 5.40
N ILE A 249 -6.13 4.61 6.45
CA ILE A 249 -5.44 3.74 7.40
C ILE A 249 -6.17 3.61 8.75
N GLN A 250 -7.28 4.32 8.92
CA GLN A 250 -8.08 4.32 10.15
C GLN A 250 -9.39 3.56 9.97
N GLN A 251 -9.82 2.89 11.05
CA GLN A 251 -11.14 2.26 11.10
C GLN A 251 -12.25 3.31 10.94
N ARG A 252 -13.35 2.93 10.30
CA ARG A 252 -14.52 3.81 10.13
C ARG A 252 -15.11 4.22 11.49
N GLY A 253 -15.72 5.40 11.51
CA GLY A 253 -16.40 5.96 12.68
C GLY A 253 -15.47 6.66 13.67
N THR A 254 -16.08 7.38 14.61
CA THR A 254 -15.40 8.14 15.65
C THR A 254 -15.32 7.31 16.93
N PRO A 255 -14.14 7.14 17.55
CA PRO A 255 -14.02 6.42 18.81
C PRO A 255 -14.71 7.17 19.94
N VAL A 256 -15.58 6.49 20.69
CA VAL A 256 -16.34 7.02 21.83
C VAL A 256 -16.46 5.91 22.88
N ASN A 257 -16.46 6.28 24.16
CA ASN A 257 -16.79 5.33 25.23
C ASN A 257 -18.31 5.27 25.44
N ARG A 258 -18.85 4.06 25.53
CA ARG A 258 -20.28 3.83 25.73
C ARG A 258 -20.51 2.87 26.89
N THR A 259 -21.35 3.28 27.83
CA THR A 259 -21.83 2.41 28.92
C THR A 259 -22.94 1.52 28.39
N VAL A 260 -22.80 0.22 28.60
CA VAL A 260 -23.78 -0.78 28.16
C VAL A 260 -24.06 -1.77 29.28
N GLU A 261 -25.27 -2.33 29.29
CA GLU A 261 -25.63 -3.45 30.14
C GLU A 261 -25.44 -4.75 29.37
N LEU A 262 -24.67 -5.67 29.94
CA LEU A 262 -24.28 -6.95 29.38
C LEU A 262 -24.80 -8.07 30.28
N THR A 263 -25.29 -9.17 29.70
CA THR A 263 -25.84 -10.28 30.47
C THR A 263 -25.15 -11.60 30.16
N ILE A 264 -25.00 -12.44 31.18
CA ILE A 264 -24.56 -13.83 31.04
C ILE A 264 -25.51 -14.69 31.85
N ARG A 265 -26.16 -15.67 31.20
CA ARG A 265 -27.12 -16.54 31.87
C ARG A 265 -26.52 -17.89 32.22
N ASN A 266 -27.07 -18.53 33.25
CA ASN A 266 -26.78 -19.92 33.61
C ASN A 266 -25.30 -20.21 33.93
N VAL A 267 -24.65 -19.28 34.62
CA VAL A 267 -23.24 -19.35 35.03
C VAL A 267 -23.11 -20.21 36.29
N SER A 268 -22.01 -20.97 36.42
CA SER A 268 -21.68 -21.66 37.68
C SER A 268 -21.17 -20.64 38.72
N PRO A 269 -21.36 -20.89 40.03
CA PRO A 269 -20.87 -19.99 41.08
C PRO A 269 -19.39 -19.67 40.97
N ASP A 270 -18.55 -20.67 40.73
CA ASP A 270 -17.10 -20.48 40.59
C ASP A 270 -16.78 -19.52 39.43
N ARG A 271 -17.45 -19.71 38.29
CA ARG A 271 -17.25 -18.86 37.11
C ARG A 271 -17.81 -17.46 37.29
N ALA A 272 -18.89 -17.31 38.07
CA ALA A 272 -19.47 -16.03 38.42
C ALA A 272 -18.56 -15.25 39.38
N GLY A 273 -17.90 -15.94 40.31
CA GLY A 273 -16.91 -15.36 41.22
C GLY A 273 -15.66 -14.84 40.50
N ASP A 274 -15.28 -15.44 39.36
CA ASP A 274 -14.14 -14.99 38.56
C ASP A 274 -14.38 -13.68 37.78
N ILE A 275 -15.60 -13.13 37.78
CA ILE A 275 -15.98 -11.95 36.99
C ILE A 275 -16.31 -10.83 37.96
N GLU A 276 -15.43 -9.83 38.04
CA GLU A 276 -15.51 -8.77 39.04
C GLU A 276 -15.50 -7.38 38.39
N ALA A 277 -16.08 -6.41 39.09
CA ALA A 277 -15.96 -5.00 38.74
C ALA A 277 -14.49 -4.55 38.75
N GLY A 278 -14.14 -3.63 37.85
CA GLY A 278 -12.77 -3.14 37.67
C GLY A 278 -11.93 -3.95 36.69
N MET A 279 -12.36 -5.15 36.28
CA MET A 279 -11.70 -5.91 35.23
C MET A 279 -11.71 -5.16 33.89
N THR A 280 -10.62 -5.26 33.14
CA THR A 280 -10.46 -4.54 31.88
C THR A 280 -9.97 -5.45 30.76
N GLU A 281 -10.53 -5.28 29.58
CA GLU A 281 -9.83 -5.67 28.36
C GLU A 281 -8.89 -4.53 27.95
N SER A 282 -7.62 -4.85 27.79
CA SER A 282 -6.61 -3.91 27.32
C SER A 282 -5.80 -4.48 26.17
N ALA A 283 -5.51 -3.66 25.18
CA ALA A 283 -4.66 -4.00 24.05
C ALA A 283 -3.66 -2.88 23.81
N ARG A 284 -2.36 -3.21 23.82
CA ARG A 284 -1.25 -2.25 23.65
C ARG A 284 -1.32 -1.03 24.58
N GLY A 285 -1.86 -1.21 25.79
CA GLY A 285 -2.01 -0.14 26.78
C GLY A 285 -3.30 0.66 26.67
N GLU A 286 -4.12 0.43 25.64
CA GLU A 286 -5.44 1.04 25.51
C GLU A 286 -6.52 0.16 26.13
N THR A 287 -7.41 0.74 26.93
CA THR A 287 -8.57 0.03 27.48
C THR A 287 -9.66 -0.06 26.40
N VAL A 288 -9.99 -1.29 26.00
CA VAL A 288 -11.06 -1.58 25.03
C VAL A 288 -12.40 -1.76 25.73
N ALA A 289 -12.38 -2.33 26.94
CA ALA A 289 -13.57 -2.50 27.78
C ALA A 289 -13.19 -2.46 29.25
N ARG A 290 -14.09 -1.95 30.09
CA ARG A 290 -13.97 -1.95 31.55
C ARG A 290 -15.29 -2.40 32.16
N LEU A 291 -15.25 -3.37 33.06
CA LEU A 291 -16.40 -3.72 33.88
C LEU A 291 -16.52 -2.67 35.00
N VAL A 292 -17.64 -1.96 35.03
CA VAL A 292 -17.94 -0.92 36.03
C VAL A 292 -18.63 -1.56 37.22
N ASP A 293 -19.61 -2.43 36.97
CA ASP A 293 -20.38 -3.12 38.00
C ASP A 293 -20.76 -4.53 37.54
N VAL A 294 -20.89 -5.45 38.50
CA VAL A 294 -21.28 -6.85 38.26
C VAL A 294 -22.26 -7.29 39.33
N GLU A 295 -23.52 -7.47 38.93
CA GLU A 295 -24.60 -7.96 39.77
C GLU A 295 -24.84 -9.45 39.53
N GLN A 296 -24.98 -10.21 40.61
CA GLN A 296 -25.26 -11.65 40.57
C GLN A 296 -26.68 -11.93 41.06
N ARG A 297 -27.48 -12.66 40.28
CA ARG A 297 -28.85 -13.06 40.64
C ARG A 297 -29.04 -14.56 40.45
N PRO A 298 -29.79 -15.28 41.31
CA PRO A 298 -30.13 -16.68 41.06
C PRO A 298 -30.79 -16.86 39.69
N ASN A 299 -30.34 -17.84 38.90
CA ASN A 299 -30.91 -18.13 37.58
C ASN A 299 -32.34 -18.67 37.76
N THR A 300 -33.30 -18.23 36.95
CA THR A 300 -34.68 -18.76 36.97
C THR A 300 -34.82 -19.95 36.04
N THR A 301 -35.27 -21.09 36.56
CA THR A 301 -35.60 -22.29 35.79
C THR A 301 -37.12 -22.54 35.76
N ILE A 302 -37.59 -23.11 34.67
CA ILE A 302 -38.98 -23.52 34.51
C ILE A 302 -39.07 -25.02 34.82
N VAL A 303 -39.89 -25.38 35.80
CA VAL A 303 -40.15 -26.78 36.19
C VAL A 303 -41.60 -27.13 35.92
N GLU A 304 -41.82 -28.30 35.34
CA GLU A 304 -43.14 -28.89 35.16
C GLU A 304 -43.38 -29.94 36.25
N SER A 305 -44.50 -29.80 36.95
CA SER A 305 -44.93 -30.73 37.99
C SER A 305 -45.57 -31.98 37.38
N SER A 306 -45.67 -33.07 38.16
CA SER A 306 -46.28 -34.34 37.71
C SER A 306 -47.74 -34.24 37.31
N ASP A 307 -48.42 -33.15 37.69
CA ASP A 307 -49.80 -32.80 37.32
C ASP A 307 -49.88 -31.88 36.08
N GLY A 308 -48.76 -31.59 35.42
CA GLY A 308 -48.68 -30.74 34.22
C GLY A 308 -48.67 -29.24 34.49
N GLN A 309 -48.56 -28.80 35.76
CA GLN A 309 -48.44 -27.38 36.09
C GLN A 309 -47.01 -26.86 35.92
N VAL A 310 -46.86 -25.67 35.35
CA VAL A 310 -45.57 -25.03 35.07
C VAL A 310 -45.26 -23.95 36.11
N PHE A 311 -44.09 -24.01 36.74
CA PHE A 311 -43.62 -23.03 37.72
C PHE A 311 -42.26 -22.45 37.36
N ALA A 312 -42.07 -21.16 37.62
CA ALA A 312 -40.75 -20.53 37.67
C ALA A 312 -40.15 -20.70 39.07
N ARG A 313 -38.92 -21.22 39.15
CA ARG A 313 -38.18 -21.42 40.40
C ARG A 313 -36.75 -20.94 40.23
N GLU A 314 -36.14 -20.48 41.31
CA GLU A 314 -34.70 -20.19 41.32
C GLU A 314 -33.92 -21.51 41.23
N HIS A 315 -32.89 -21.54 40.39
CA HIS A 315 -31.96 -22.65 40.31
C HIS A 315 -31.12 -22.66 41.58
N PRO A 316 -30.95 -23.81 42.25
CA PRO A 316 -30.28 -23.87 43.57
C PRO A 316 -28.79 -23.50 43.56
N VAL A 317 -28.18 -23.28 42.39
CA VAL A 317 -26.73 -23.07 42.25
C VAL A 317 -26.35 -22.20 41.05
N ARG A 318 -27.12 -22.21 39.96
CA ARG A 318 -26.77 -21.42 38.76
C ARG A 318 -27.17 -19.97 38.97
N THR A 319 -26.37 -19.07 38.42
CA THR A 319 -26.50 -17.62 38.59
C THR A 319 -26.54 -16.96 37.22
N ASP A 320 -27.31 -15.88 37.10
CA ASP A 320 -27.27 -14.95 35.99
C ASP A 320 -26.49 -13.70 36.42
N LEU A 321 -25.68 -13.17 35.51
CA LEU A 321 -24.88 -11.97 35.70
C LEU A 321 -25.47 -10.82 34.88
N THR A 322 -25.64 -9.67 35.52
CA THR A 322 -25.85 -8.37 34.87
C THR A 322 -24.59 -7.55 35.08
N ILE A 323 -23.99 -7.09 33.99
CA ILE A 323 -22.69 -6.43 33.99
C ILE A 323 -22.84 -5.05 33.35
N THR A 324 -22.55 -4.00 34.09
CA THR A 324 -22.41 -2.65 33.52
C THR A 324 -20.98 -2.50 33.04
N ALA A 325 -20.80 -2.24 31.74
CA ALA A 325 -19.48 -2.13 31.13
C ALA A 325 -19.34 -0.84 30.32
N GLU A 326 -18.18 -0.19 30.42
CA GLU A 326 -17.77 0.87 29.52
C GLU A 326 -16.99 0.25 28.35
N LEU A 327 -17.50 0.38 27.13
CA LEU A 327 -16.90 -0.13 25.91
C LEU A 327 -16.33 1.01 25.06
N SER A 328 -15.11 0.84 24.56
CA SER A 328 -14.58 1.69 23.50
C SER A 328 -15.19 1.26 22.16
N VAL A 329 -16.18 2.02 21.70
CA VAL A 329 -16.91 1.79 20.46
C VAL A 329 -16.51 2.81 19.40
N ARG A 330 -16.91 2.57 18.15
CA ARG A 330 -16.81 3.55 17.06
C ARG A 330 -18.20 3.85 16.52
N GLU A 331 -18.60 5.12 16.58
CA GLU A 331 -19.88 5.56 16.03
C GLU A 331 -19.76 5.87 14.55
N THR A 332 -20.62 5.27 13.74
CA THR A 332 -20.71 5.50 12.29
C THR A 332 -22.11 5.98 11.91
N GLU A 333 -22.27 6.51 10.71
CA GLU A 333 -23.60 6.85 10.16
C GLU A 333 -24.56 5.65 10.11
N THR A 334 -24.01 4.43 10.08
CA THR A 334 -24.77 3.18 9.98
C THR A 334 -25.00 2.48 11.33
N GLY A 335 -24.49 3.04 12.41
CA GLY A 335 -24.60 2.52 13.78
C GLY A 335 -23.27 2.33 14.49
N THR A 336 -23.35 1.83 15.71
CA THR A 336 -22.22 1.64 16.63
C THR A 336 -21.45 0.36 16.31
N LEU A 337 -20.12 0.44 16.31
CA LEU A 337 -19.22 -0.69 16.09
C LEU A 337 -18.38 -0.97 17.34
N PHE A 338 -18.36 -2.21 17.83
CA PHE A 338 -17.41 -2.69 18.82
C PHE A 338 -16.46 -3.70 18.17
N LYS A 339 -15.15 -3.47 18.27
CA LYS A 339 -14.11 -4.29 17.60
C LYS A 339 -14.34 -4.49 16.09
N GLY A 340 -14.94 -3.49 15.46
CA GLY A 340 -15.30 -3.49 14.04
C GLY A 340 -16.52 -4.32 13.65
N ARG A 341 -17.31 -4.80 14.62
CA ARG A 341 -18.60 -5.45 14.40
C ARG A 341 -19.72 -4.56 14.92
N ARG A 342 -20.86 -4.54 14.23
CA ARG A 342 -22.05 -3.83 14.71
C ARG A 342 -22.52 -4.43 16.03
N ILE A 343 -22.89 -3.56 16.96
CA ILE A 343 -23.40 -3.91 18.28
C ILE A 343 -24.75 -3.22 18.50
N GLN A 344 -25.70 -3.97 19.05
CA GLN A 344 -27.07 -3.56 19.39
C GLN A 344 -27.63 -4.53 20.43
N ASN A 345 -28.80 -4.24 21.00
CA ASN A 345 -29.45 -5.13 21.96
C ASN A 345 -29.66 -6.54 21.35
N GLY A 346 -29.31 -7.56 22.14
CA GLY A 346 -29.32 -8.97 21.74
C GLY A 346 -28.05 -9.47 21.06
N GLU A 347 -27.10 -8.61 20.70
CA GLU A 347 -25.84 -9.04 20.08
C GLU A 347 -24.87 -9.63 21.10
N ASN A 348 -24.03 -10.54 20.62
CA ASN A 348 -22.99 -11.13 21.45
C ASN A 348 -21.68 -10.35 21.38
N VAL A 349 -21.12 -10.09 22.55
CA VAL A 349 -19.82 -9.44 22.72
C VAL A 349 -18.86 -10.41 23.41
N THR A 350 -17.59 -10.37 23.01
CA THR A 350 -16.51 -11.11 23.67
C THR A 350 -15.57 -10.11 24.31
N LEU A 351 -15.32 -10.29 25.61
CA LEU A 351 -14.39 -9.47 26.39
C LEU A 351 -13.25 -10.35 26.89
N ASP A 352 -12.02 -9.94 26.58
CA ASP A 352 -10.79 -10.60 27.01
C ASP A 352 -10.21 -9.82 28.22
N LEU A 353 -10.63 -10.19 29.42
CA LEU A 353 -10.37 -9.45 30.66
C LEU A 353 -8.99 -9.79 31.28
N GLY A 354 -8.08 -10.38 30.49
CA GLY A 354 -6.73 -10.76 30.91
C GLY A 354 -6.68 -12.07 31.69
N SER A 355 -7.39 -12.16 32.82
CA SER A 355 -7.49 -13.41 33.60
C SER A 355 -8.51 -14.39 33.03
N THR A 356 -9.48 -13.87 32.28
CA THR A 356 -10.63 -14.64 31.81
C THR A 356 -11.22 -14.03 30.54
N THR A 357 -11.73 -14.88 29.66
CA THR A 357 -12.51 -14.44 28.49
C THR A 357 -13.99 -14.74 28.71
N ILE A 358 -14.84 -13.73 28.55
CA ILE A 358 -16.29 -13.88 28.70
C ILE A 358 -17.00 -13.59 27.38
N ARG A 359 -18.07 -14.36 27.14
CA ARG A 359 -19.03 -14.09 26.07
C ARG A 359 -20.34 -13.69 26.70
N THR A 360 -20.85 -12.54 26.29
CA THR A 360 -22.02 -11.91 26.90
C THR A 360 -22.94 -11.36 25.83
N THR A 361 -24.20 -11.14 26.19
CA THR A 361 -25.22 -10.57 25.32
C THR A 361 -25.56 -9.17 25.77
N VAL A 362 -25.59 -8.21 24.85
CA VAL A 362 -26.02 -6.82 25.14
C VAL A 362 -27.50 -6.82 25.52
N ALA A 363 -27.81 -6.40 26.73
CA ALA A 363 -29.18 -6.19 27.19
C ALA A 363 -29.64 -4.77 26.85
N ASP A 364 -28.78 -3.78 27.12
CA ASP A 364 -29.04 -2.36 26.85
C ASP A 364 -27.79 -1.64 26.35
N MET A 365 -27.98 -0.73 25.39
CA MET A 365 -26.93 0.10 24.78
C MET A 365 -26.77 1.46 25.48
N ASP A 366 -27.71 1.85 26.36
CA ASP A 366 -27.76 3.17 27.02
C ASP A 366 -28.00 3.04 28.54
N ALA A 367 -27.15 2.25 29.20
CA ALA A 367 -27.27 1.91 30.63
C ALA A 367 -26.78 3.00 31.60
#